data_AF-A0A7X7IK80-F1
#
_entry.id   AF-A0A7X7IK80-F1
#
_cell.length_a   1.000
_cell.length_b   1.000
_cell.length_c   1.000
_cell.angle_alpha   90.00
_cell.angle_beta   90.00
_cell.angle_gamma   90.00
#
_symmetry.space_group_name_H-M   'P 1'
#
loop_
_entity.id
_entity.type
_entity.pdbx_description
1 polymer ?
#
loop_
_entity_poly.entity_id
_entity_poly.type
_entity_poly.pdbx_seq_one_letter_code
_entity_poly.pdbx_strand_id
1 'polypeptide(L)'
;MIQKQNKNSLAFTLIELLVVVGIIGLLVAILVPTIGQARESAKSTQCMANLHSISQAMTAYISDYHGFFPPMSSFPTIEPPFSPRKSIAAILFNYVSGQTKIFKCPADRFINPTSQTSEAPPANVQNWFEWQGASYQPMYGLSYEANGKWSFTRENSLSDFFQQVVDSPDELSNIPLLFDYEQFHPIDGESFAAGRMVLFADFHITKGKEFVFKMDGLK
;
A
#
# COMPACT_ATOMS: atom_id res chain seq x y z
N MET A 1 77.77 -1.57 13.24
CA MET A 1 77.06 -0.27 13.32
C MET A 1 75.60 -0.51 12.94
N ILE A 2 74.65 -0.40 13.88
CA ILE A 2 73.21 -0.53 13.62
C ILE A 2 72.59 0.84 13.90
N GLN A 3 72.10 1.51 12.85
CA GLN A 3 71.43 2.81 12.91
C GLN A 3 70.01 2.62 13.48
N LYS A 4 69.74 3.21 14.66
CA LYS A 4 68.45 3.17 15.34
C LYS A 4 67.51 4.17 14.67
N GLN A 5 66.59 3.69 13.84
CA GLN A 5 65.54 4.50 13.21
C GLN A 5 64.60 5.02 14.31
N ASN A 6 64.68 6.31 14.64
CA ASN A 6 63.70 6.98 15.51
C ASN A 6 62.36 7.02 14.76
N LYS A 7 61.48 6.08 15.06
CA LYS A 7 60.07 6.18 14.68
C LYS A 7 59.47 7.33 15.49
N ASN A 8 59.30 8.49 14.87
CA ASN A 8 58.50 9.58 15.41
C ASN A 8 57.05 9.09 15.56
N SER A 9 56.71 8.54 16.72
CA SER A 9 55.33 8.28 17.10
C SER A 9 54.67 9.63 17.35
N LEU A 10 53.84 10.07 16.40
CA LEU A 10 52.93 11.21 16.61
C LEU A 10 51.98 10.82 17.74
N ALA A 11 52.18 11.41 18.92
CA ALA A 11 51.28 11.25 20.04
C ALA A 11 50.07 12.16 19.81
N PHE A 12 48.88 11.57 19.69
CA PHE A 12 47.63 12.31 19.58
C PHE A 12 47.33 13.02 20.91
N THR A 13 46.92 14.28 20.84
CA THR A 13 46.49 15.01 22.02
C THR A 13 45.06 14.63 22.39
N LEU A 14 44.74 14.64 23.68
CA LEU A 14 43.36 14.40 24.18
C LEU A 14 42.35 15.36 23.55
N ILE A 15 42.76 16.61 23.28
CA ILE A 15 41.91 17.63 22.67
C ILE A 15 41.61 17.32 21.20
N GLU A 16 42.56 16.81 20.42
CA GLU A 16 42.32 16.40 19.03
C GLU A 16 41.28 15.27 18.96
N LEU A 17 41.38 14.27 19.86
CA LEU A 17 40.38 13.20 19.93
C LEU A 17 39.00 13.76 20.34
N LEU A 18 38.96 14.67 21.31
CA LEU A 18 37.72 15.26 21.83
C LEU A 18 36.98 16.09 20.77
N VAL A 19 37.71 16.89 19.99
CA VAL A 19 37.11 17.68 18.90
C VAL A 19 36.54 16.77 17.81
N VAL A 20 37.24 15.68 17.47
CA VAL A 20 36.77 14.73 16.43
C VAL A 20 35.47 14.05 16.85
N VAL A 21 35.39 13.50 18.06
CA VAL A 21 34.14 12.89 18.53
C VAL A 21 33.02 13.92 18.70
N GLY A 22 33.37 15.16 19.04
CA GLY A 22 32.41 16.28 19.08
C GLY A 22 31.79 16.57 17.72
N ILE A 23 32.61 16.66 16.66
CA ILE A 23 32.13 16.89 15.29
C ILE A 23 31.32 15.68 14.79
N ILE A 24 31.78 14.44 15.03
CA ILE A 24 31.04 13.24 14.65
C ILE A 24 29.67 13.21 15.37
N GLY A 25 29.63 13.53 16.66
CA GLY A 25 28.40 13.60 17.44
C GLY A 25 27.41 14.62 16.88
N LEU A 26 27.89 15.81 16.51
CA LEU A 26 27.08 16.84 15.86
C LEU A 26 26.51 16.38 14.51
N LEU A 27 27.34 15.74 13.67
CA LEU A 27 26.90 15.23 12.37
C LEU A 27 25.85 14.12 12.53
N VAL A 28 26.07 13.16 13.44
CA VAL A 28 25.13 12.08 13.72
C VAL A 28 23.81 12.61 14.26
N ALA A 29 23.84 13.63 15.14
CA ALA A 29 22.64 14.25 15.70
C ALA A 29 21.71 14.82 14.62
N ILE A 30 22.26 15.36 13.53
CA ILE A 30 21.48 15.88 12.39
C ILE A 30 21.08 14.75 11.42
N LEU A 31 21.92 13.74 11.27
CA LEU A 31 21.74 12.65 10.30
C LEU A 31 20.67 11.63 10.72
N VAL A 32 20.58 11.27 12.00
CA VAL A 32 19.62 10.26 12.48
C VAL A 32 18.14 10.62 12.18
N PRO A 33 17.64 11.84 12.49
CA PRO A 33 16.23 12.17 12.23
C PRO A 33 15.90 12.29 10.73
N THR A 34 16.89 12.64 9.90
CA THR A 34 16.71 12.79 8.44
C THR A 34 16.66 11.44 7.74
N ILE A 35 17.47 10.46 8.15
CA ILE A 35 17.43 9.08 7.62
C ILE A 35 16.07 8.43 7.86
N GLY A 36 15.45 8.64 9.04
CA GLY A 36 14.13 8.08 9.34
C GLY A 36 13.06 8.52 8.34
N GLN A 37 13.00 9.82 8.04
CA GLN A 37 12.08 10.39 7.05
C GLN A 37 12.37 9.90 5.62
N ALA A 38 13.65 9.83 5.25
CA ALA A 38 14.06 9.31 3.95
C ALA A 38 13.62 7.86 3.75
N ARG A 39 13.76 7.02 4.79
CA ARG A 39 13.32 5.62 4.76
C ARG A 39 11.80 5.50 4.60
N GLU A 40 11.03 6.34 5.29
CA GLU A 40 9.57 6.31 5.16
C GLU A 40 9.12 6.76 3.77
N SER A 41 9.74 7.81 3.22
CA SER A 41 9.52 8.23 1.84
C SER A 41 9.84 7.11 0.84
N ALA A 42 10.96 6.40 1.03
CA ALA A 42 11.33 5.28 0.18
C ALA A 42 10.31 4.13 0.22
N LYS A 43 9.75 3.83 1.39
CA LYS A 43 8.66 2.84 1.51
C LYS A 43 7.39 3.29 0.78
N SER A 44 7.01 4.58 0.89
CA SER A 44 5.90 5.16 0.13
C SER A 44 6.12 5.03 -1.38
N THR A 45 7.30 5.38 -1.88
CA THR A 45 7.64 5.25 -3.30
C THR A 45 7.58 3.80 -3.78
N GLN A 46 8.10 2.86 -2.99
CA GLN A 46 8.01 1.44 -3.33
C GLN A 46 6.57 0.92 -3.27
N CYS A 47 5.75 1.39 -2.32
CA CYS A 47 4.31 1.08 -2.28
C CYS A 47 3.59 1.56 -3.55
N MET A 48 3.89 2.78 -4.00
CA MET A 48 3.37 3.31 -5.26
C MET A 48 3.81 2.48 -6.48
N ALA A 49 5.07 2.06 -6.54
CA ALA A 49 5.57 1.19 -7.62
C ALA A 49 4.88 -0.19 -7.63
N ASN A 50 4.58 -0.74 -6.45
CA ASN A 50 3.81 -1.96 -6.29
C ASN A 50 2.37 -1.79 -6.81
N LEU A 51 1.68 -0.72 -6.42
CA LEU A 51 0.35 -0.39 -6.93
C LEU A 51 0.34 -0.17 -8.45
N HIS A 52 1.39 0.43 -9.01
CA HIS A 52 1.52 0.57 -10.46
C HIS A 52 1.65 -0.79 -11.17
N SER A 53 2.41 -1.72 -10.58
CA SER A 53 2.52 -3.09 -11.10
C SER A 53 1.17 -3.83 -11.02
N ILE A 54 0.41 -3.61 -9.94
CA ILE A 54 -0.94 -4.16 -9.79
C ILE A 54 -1.89 -3.53 -10.82
N SER A 55 -1.82 -2.22 -11.03
CA SER A 55 -2.61 -1.50 -12.03
C SER A 55 -2.38 -2.06 -13.44
N GLN A 56 -1.12 -2.31 -13.82
CA GLN A 56 -0.80 -2.96 -15.10
C GLN A 56 -1.40 -4.37 -15.21
N ALA A 57 -1.29 -5.17 -14.14
CA ALA A 57 -1.90 -6.50 -14.08
C ALA A 57 -3.42 -6.47 -14.16
N MET A 58 -4.07 -5.48 -13.52
CA MET A 58 -5.50 -5.26 -13.60
C MET A 58 -5.93 -4.87 -15.01
N THR A 59 -5.23 -3.95 -15.65
CA THR A 59 -5.51 -3.55 -17.05
C THR A 59 -5.38 -4.72 -18.01
N ALA A 60 -4.37 -5.58 -17.82
CA ALA A 60 -4.21 -6.80 -18.61
C ALA A 60 -5.38 -7.77 -18.37
N TYR A 61 -5.79 -7.98 -17.11
CA TYR A 61 -6.97 -8.79 -16.79
C TYR A 61 -8.24 -8.22 -17.46
N ILE A 62 -8.47 -6.92 -17.36
CA ILE A 62 -9.65 -6.25 -17.92
C ILE A 62 -9.69 -6.45 -19.45
N SER A 63 -8.54 -6.37 -20.12
CA SER A 63 -8.41 -6.66 -21.55
C SER A 63 -8.83 -8.09 -21.88
N ASP A 64 -8.36 -9.08 -21.10
CA ASP A 64 -8.65 -10.50 -21.34
C ASP A 64 -10.10 -10.87 -20.99
N TYR A 65 -10.73 -10.13 -20.08
CA TYR A 65 -12.10 -10.37 -19.61
C TYR A 65 -13.06 -9.27 -20.06
N HIS A 66 -13.01 -8.83 -21.32
CA HIS A 66 -14.04 -7.98 -21.95
C HIS A 66 -14.41 -6.69 -21.18
N GLY A 67 -13.44 -6.06 -20.51
CA GLY A 67 -13.69 -4.84 -19.73
C GLY A 67 -14.11 -5.07 -18.28
N PHE A 68 -14.22 -6.32 -17.83
CA PHE A 68 -14.62 -6.63 -16.47
C PHE A 68 -13.45 -6.62 -15.48
N PHE A 69 -13.67 -5.99 -14.32
CA PHE A 69 -12.71 -6.03 -13.22
C PHE A 69 -12.69 -7.42 -12.55
N PRO A 70 -11.57 -7.79 -11.90
CA PRO A 70 -11.45 -9.04 -11.16
C PRO A 70 -12.56 -9.26 -10.12
N PRO A 71 -13.18 -10.46 -10.06
CA PRO A 71 -14.10 -10.83 -8.99
C PRO A 71 -13.36 -11.17 -7.70
N MET A 72 -12.83 -10.14 -7.06
CA MET A 72 -12.09 -10.23 -5.82
C MET A 72 -13.00 -10.15 -4.58
N SER A 73 -12.50 -10.70 -3.48
CA SER A 73 -13.08 -10.47 -2.16
C SER A 73 -12.88 -9.01 -1.73
N SER A 74 -13.89 -8.40 -1.12
CA SER A 74 -13.84 -7.02 -0.58
C SER A 74 -12.73 -6.82 0.44
N PHE A 75 -12.29 -7.92 1.04
CA PHE A 75 -11.17 -7.97 1.93
C PHE A 75 -10.25 -9.12 1.54
N PRO A 76 -8.94 -8.99 1.78
CA PRO A 76 -8.02 -10.10 1.53
C PRO A 76 -8.23 -11.26 2.54
N THR A 77 -9.14 -11.09 3.52
CA THR A 77 -9.45 -11.98 4.66
C THR A 77 -10.36 -13.16 4.46
N ILE A 78 -11.09 -13.30 3.36
CA ILE A 78 -12.15 -14.31 3.36
C ILE A 78 -11.77 -15.52 2.52
N GLU A 79 -10.71 -16.22 2.93
CA GLU A 79 -10.62 -17.66 2.65
C GLU A 79 -11.68 -18.41 3.49
N PRO A 80 -12.27 -19.52 2.99
CA PRO A 80 -13.62 -19.96 3.34
C PRO A 80 -13.75 -20.41 4.81
N PRO A 81 -14.88 -20.10 5.48
CA PRO A 81 -16.22 -20.44 4.95
C PRO A 81 -17.14 -19.27 4.57
N PHE A 82 -16.73 -18.00 4.70
CA PHE A 82 -17.66 -16.87 4.56
C PHE A 82 -17.62 -16.10 3.22
N SER A 83 -16.66 -16.41 2.33
CA SER A 83 -16.61 -15.84 0.98
C SER A 83 -16.16 -16.90 -0.02
N PRO A 84 -16.86 -17.04 -1.15
CA PRO A 84 -16.48 -17.96 -2.21
C PRO A 84 -15.32 -17.43 -3.08
N ARG A 85 -14.67 -16.31 -2.71
CA ARG A 85 -13.78 -15.56 -3.63
C ARG A 85 -12.31 -15.59 -3.29
N LYS A 86 -11.51 -15.61 -4.35
CA LYS A 86 -10.06 -15.47 -4.29
C LYS A 86 -9.67 -14.04 -3.93
N SER A 87 -8.54 -13.89 -3.25
CA SER A 87 -7.91 -12.59 -3.05
C SER A 87 -7.44 -11.99 -4.38
N ILE A 88 -7.23 -10.67 -4.42
CA ILE A 88 -6.67 -10.00 -5.60
C ILE A 88 -5.31 -10.60 -6.01
N ALA A 89 -4.49 -10.98 -5.03
CA ALA A 89 -3.21 -11.62 -5.26
C ALA A 89 -3.35 -12.98 -5.97
N ALA A 90 -4.35 -13.78 -5.59
CA ALA A 90 -4.64 -15.05 -6.23
C ALA A 90 -5.22 -14.91 -7.64
N ILE A 91 -6.04 -13.87 -7.91
CA ILE A 91 -6.60 -13.64 -9.26
C ILE A 91 -5.53 -13.13 -10.23
N LEU A 92 -4.74 -12.16 -9.79
CA LEU A 92 -3.73 -11.51 -10.64
C LEU A 92 -2.40 -12.28 -10.69
N PHE A 93 -2.28 -13.42 -10.00
CA PHE A 93 -1.04 -14.20 -9.89
C PHE A 93 -0.32 -14.43 -11.24
N ASN A 94 -1.06 -14.82 -12.28
CA ASN A 94 -0.50 -15.07 -13.60
C ASN A 94 -0.13 -13.78 -14.35
N TYR A 95 -0.88 -12.70 -14.13
CA TYR A 95 -0.63 -11.39 -14.74
C TYR A 95 0.63 -10.71 -14.17
N VAL A 96 1.10 -11.18 -13.02
CA VAL A 96 2.30 -10.66 -12.34
C VAL A 96 3.47 -11.64 -12.37
N SER A 97 3.42 -12.63 -13.27
CA SER A 97 4.45 -13.67 -13.40
C SER A 97 4.76 -14.39 -12.07
N GLY A 98 3.73 -14.62 -11.23
CA GLY A 98 3.84 -15.28 -9.94
C GLY A 98 4.46 -14.45 -8.81
N GLN A 99 4.72 -13.15 -9.03
CA GLN A 99 5.32 -12.28 -8.02
C GLN A 99 4.30 -11.81 -6.98
N THR A 100 4.09 -12.60 -5.91
CA THR A 100 3.13 -12.24 -4.85
C THR A 100 3.59 -11.07 -3.97
N LYS A 101 4.90 -10.81 -3.90
CA LYS A 101 5.47 -9.72 -3.09
C LYS A 101 5.00 -8.33 -3.53
N ILE A 102 4.52 -8.17 -4.76
CA ILE A 102 3.98 -6.87 -5.21
C ILE A 102 2.72 -6.50 -4.44
N PHE A 103 1.99 -7.47 -3.89
CA PHE A 103 0.80 -7.22 -3.07
C PHE A 103 1.16 -6.83 -1.63
N LYS A 104 2.45 -6.75 -1.28
CA LYS A 104 2.92 -6.30 0.03
C LYS A 104 3.30 -4.82 0.00
N CYS A 105 2.71 -4.02 0.89
CA CYS A 105 3.21 -2.69 1.17
C CYS A 105 4.49 -2.78 2.03
N PRO A 106 5.59 -2.09 1.71
CA PRO A 106 6.82 -2.11 2.52
C PRO A 106 6.67 -1.47 3.91
N ALA A 107 5.62 -0.68 4.11
CA ALA A 107 5.24 -0.10 5.39
C ALA A 107 4.19 -0.94 6.14
N ASP A 108 3.79 -2.09 5.59
CA ASP A 108 2.82 -2.99 6.20
C ASP A 108 3.28 -3.45 7.58
N ARG A 109 2.38 -3.26 8.54
CA ARG A 109 2.52 -3.57 9.96
C ARG A 109 1.14 -3.84 10.54
N PHE A 110 1.08 -4.66 11.58
CA PHE A 110 -0.13 -4.68 12.41
C PHE A 110 -0.25 -3.41 13.23
N ILE A 111 -1.29 -2.63 12.96
CA ILE A 111 -1.85 -1.67 13.91
C ILE A 111 -3.02 -2.41 14.56
N ASN A 112 -3.07 -2.46 15.90
CA ASN A 112 -4.00 -3.28 16.69
C ASN A 112 -5.37 -3.50 16.02
N PRO A 113 -5.86 -4.75 15.86
CA PRO A 113 -7.07 -5.10 15.09
C PRO A 113 -8.39 -4.59 15.69
N THR A 114 -8.36 -3.78 16.75
CA THR A 114 -9.52 -3.44 17.56
C THR A 114 -10.59 -2.59 16.86
N SER A 115 -10.34 -2.04 15.66
CA SER A 115 -11.30 -1.16 14.98
C SER A 115 -11.92 -1.72 13.69
N GLN A 116 -11.38 -2.78 13.07
CA GLN A 116 -11.81 -3.17 11.71
C GLN A 116 -12.05 -4.67 11.48
N THR A 117 -11.61 -5.58 12.36
CA THR A 117 -11.89 -7.02 12.21
C THR A 117 -12.49 -7.61 13.49
N SER A 118 -13.53 -8.43 13.36
CA SER A 118 -14.11 -9.19 14.47
C SER A 118 -13.22 -10.36 14.93
N GLU A 119 -12.14 -10.64 14.20
CA GLU A 119 -11.21 -11.73 14.46
C GLU A 119 -9.79 -11.19 14.70
N ALA A 120 -9.10 -11.78 15.68
CA ALA A 120 -7.70 -11.50 15.95
C ALA A 120 -6.81 -12.26 14.96
N PRO A 121 -5.68 -11.69 14.52
CA PRO A 121 -4.72 -12.39 13.68
C PRO A 121 -4.14 -13.62 14.41
N PRO A 122 -3.73 -14.68 13.69
CA PRO A 122 -3.04 -15.81 14.29
C PRO A 122 -1.74 -15.36 14.98
N ALA A 123 -1.38 -16.01 16.09
CA ALA A 123 -0.32 -15.57 17.01
C ALA A 123 1.08 -15.39 16.38
N ASN A 124 1.34 -15.98 15.22
CA ASN A 124 2.66 -15.97 14.57
C ASN A 124 2.75 -15.00 13.38
N VAL A 125 1.74 -14.18 13.13
CA VAL A 125 1.68 -13.31 11.95
C VAL A 125 2.10 -11.90 12.32
N GLN A 126 2.98 -11.28 11.52
CA GLN A 126 3.60 -9.99 11.84
C GLN A 126 3.00 -8.80 11.06
N ASN A 127 2.27 -9.05 9.98
CA ASN A 127 1.71 -8.02 9.11
C ASN A 127 0.47 -8.51 8.33
N TRP A 128 -0.26 -7.58 7.70
CA TRP A 128 -1.44 -7.91 6.92
C TRP A 128 -1.12 -8.80 5.72
N PHE A 129 0.03 -8.61 5.07
CA PHE A 129 0.42 -9.45 3.95
C PHE A 129 0.60 -10.92 4.33
N GLU A 130 1.24 -11.22 5.47
CA GLU A 130 1.37 -12.62 5.93
C GLU A 130 0.03 -13.22 6.36
N TRP A 131 -0.91 -12.40 6.86
CA TRP A 131 -2.23 -12.88 7.25
C TRP A 131 -3.13 -13.07 6.03
N GLN A 132 -3.06 -12.17 5.06
CA GLN A 132 -4.07 -11.99 4.02
C GLN A 132 -3.58 -12.20 2.59
N GLY A 133 -2.27 -12.34 2.39
CA GLY A 133 -1.65 -12.38 1.06
C GLY A 133 -1.65 -11.03 0.32
N ALA A 134 -2.20 -9.96 0.90
CA ALA A 134 -2.16 -8.60 0.36
C ALA A 134 -2.24 -7.55 1.48
N SER A 135 -1.48 -6.47 1.35
CA SER A 135 -1.57 -5.27 2.19
C SER A 135 -2.57 -4.25 1.66
N TYR A 136 -3.20 -4.55 0.52
CA TYR A 136 -4.11 -3.66 -0.19
C TYR A 136 -5.54 -4.21 -0.16
N GLN A 137 -6.51 -3.35 0.08
CA GLN A 137 -7.93 -3.68 0.06
C GLN A 137 -8.62 -3.05 -1.15
N PRO A 138 -9.46 -3.81 -1.87
CA PRO A 138 -10.27 -3.23 -2.93
C PRO A 138 -11.40 -2.38 -2.36
N MET A 139 -11.84 -1.39 -3.12
CA MET A 139 -13.09 -0.70 -2.77
C MET A 139 -14.26 -1.69 -2.87
N TYR A 140 -15.13 -1.63 -1.87
CA TYR A 140 -16.36 -2.41 -1.87
C TYR A 140 -17.18 -2.15 -3.13
N GLY A 141 -17.70 -3.22 -3.73
CA GLY A 141 -18.62 -3.12 -4.86
C GLY A 141 -17.97 -3.14 -6.25
N LEU A 142 -16.64 -3.17 -6.37
CA LEU A 142 -15.98 -3.31 -7.68
C LEU A 142 -16.14 -4.70 -8.32
N SER A 143 -16.62 -5.68 -7.55
CA SER A 143 -17.15 -6.92 -8.12
C SER A 143 -17.96 -7.68 -7.07
N TYR A 144 -19.24 -8.01 -7.32
CA TYR A 144 -19.93 -9.08 -6.59
C TYR A 144 -21.09 -9.80 -7.30
N GLU A 145 -20.99 -11.13 -7.44
CA GLU A 145 -22.07 -12.09 -7.67
C GLU A 145 -22.53 -12.76 -6.34
N ALA A 146 -23.83 -12.65 -6.01
CA ALA A 146 -24.53 -13.64 -5.19
C ALA A 146 -25.97 -13.88 -5.66
N ASN A 147 -26.38 -15.14 -5.53
CA ASN A 147 -27.77 -15.59 -5.44
C ASN A 147 -28.73 -15.08 -6.53
N GLY A 148 -28.21 -14.80 -7.73
CA GLY A 148 -29.03 -14.37 -8.85
C GLY A 148 -29.87 -13.11 -8.57
N LYS A 149 -29.53 -12.30 -7.56
CA LYS A 149 -30.16 -11.00 -7.33
C LYS A 149 -29.12 -10.04 -6.78
N TRP A 150 -29.05 -8.93 -7.48
CA TRP A 150 -28.04 -7.91 -7.33
C TRP A 150 -28.61 -6.76 -6.51
N SER A 151 -27.76 -6.13 -5.72
CA SER A 151 -28.04 -4.81 -5.19
C SER A 151 -26.67 -4.18 -4.94
N PHE A 152 -26.13 -3.31 -5.79
CA PHE A 152 -26.69 -2.53 -6.91
C PHE A 152 -27.13 -3.37 -8.13
N THR A 153 -28.35 -3.16 -8.62
CA THR A 153 -29.18 -4.11 -9.39
C THR A 153 -28.73 -4.44 -10.84
N ARG A 154 -28.34 -5.70 -11.07
CA ARG A 154 -28.59 -6.71 -12.13
C ARG A 154 -28.37 -6.41 -13.60
N GLU A 155 -28.25 -5.17 -14.03
CA GLU A 155 -28.17 -4.87 -15.46
C GLU A 155 -26.85 -4.22 -15.87
N ASN A 156 -25.93 -4.09 -14.92
CA ASN A 156 -24.83 -3.17 -15.08
C ASN A 156 -23.49 -3.90 -15.08
N SER A 157 -22.92 -4.02 -16.28
CA SER A 157 -21.48 -4.17 -16.45
C SER A 157 -20.75 -3.07 -15.65
N LEU A 158 -19.47 -3.23 -15.31
CA LEU A 158 -18.74 -2.11 -14.73
C LEU A 158 -18.77 -0.88 -15.63
N SER A 159 -18.91 -1.04 -16.95
CA SER A 159 -19.24 0.06 -17.85
C SER A 159 -20.52 0.79 -17.45
N ASP A 160 -21.56 0.12 -16.97
CA ASP A 160 -22.79 0.78 -16.51
C ASP A 160 -22.69 1.31 -15.06
N PHE A 161 -21.84 0.74 -14.19
CA PHE A 161 -21.49 1.38 -12.91
C PHE A 161 -20.73 2.67 -13.16
N PHE A 162 -19.72 2.65 -14.04
CA PHE A 162 -19.05 3.86 -14.48
C PHE A 162 -20.02 4.77 -15.23
N GLN A 163 -20.88 4.29 -16.14
CA GLN A 163 -21.86 5.15 -16.82
C GLN A 163 -22.95 5.74 -15.89
N GLN A 164 -23.29 5.09 -14.78
CA GLN A 164 -24.25 5.60 -13.78
C GLN A 164 -23.61 6.52 -12.74
N VAL A 165 -22.33 6.34 -12.41
CA VAL A 165 -21.62 7.12 -11.39
C VAL A 165 -20.77 8.23 -12.01
N VAL A 166 -20.46 8.13 -13.31
CA VAL A 166 -19.54 9.00 -14.04
C VAL A 166 -20.30 9.69 -15.16
N ASP A 167 -20.88 10.84 -14.86
CA ASP A 167 -21.43 11.75 -15.88
C ASP A 167 -20.29 12.41 -16.69
N SER A 168 -19.06 12.38 -16.17
CA SER A 168 -17.86 12.94 -16.82
C SER A 168 -16.57 12.21 -16.42
N PRO A 169 -15.61 11.95 -17.34
CA PRO A 169 -14.37 11.20 -17.08
C PRO A 169 -13.57 11.67 -15.86
N ASP A 170 -13.67 12.95 -15.50
CA ASP A 170 -13.02 13.55 -14.34
C ASP A 170 -13.47 12.92 -13.01
N GLU A 171 -14.64 12.29 -12.96
CA GLU A 171 -15.16 11.61 -11.76
C GLU A 171 -14.47 10.26 -11.50
N LEU A 172 -13.89 9.62 -12.53
CA LEU A 172 -13.09 8.39 -12.37
C LEU A 172 -11.86 8.60 -11.49
N SER A 173 -11.27 9.80 -11.59
CA SER A 173 -10.14 10.22 -10.75
C SER A 173 -10.51 10.34 -9.26
N ASN A 174 -11.79 10.24 -8.92
CA ASN A 174 -12.27 10.26 -7.54
C ASN A 174 -12.83 8.91 -7.09
N ILE A 175 -12.77 7.85 -7.89
CA ILE A 175 -13.26 6.53 -7.50
C ILE A 175 -12.08 5.63 -7.13
N PRO A 176 -11.84 5.33 -5.82
CA PRO A 176 -10.76 4.45 -5.43
C PRO A 176 -11.04 3.02 -5.89
N LEU A 177 -10.04 2.36 -6.49
CA LEU A 177 -10.08 0.94 -6.83
C LEU A 177 -9.48 0.08 -5.73
N LEU A 178 -8.29 0.46 -5.28
CA LEU A 178 -7.47 -0.31 -4.37
C LEU A 178 -6.71 0.67 -3.48
N PHE A 179 -6.64 0.39 -2.18
CA PHE A 179 -5.93 1.26 -1.25
C PHE A 179 -5.27 0.44 -0.14
N ASP A 180 -4.32 1.04 0.55
CA ASP A 180 -3.71 0.39 1.72
C ASP A 180 -4.79 -0.06 2.70
N TYR A 181 -4.61 -1.26 3.27
CA TYR A 181 -5.54 -1.81 4.26
C TYR A 181 -5.60 -0.91 5.51
N GLU A 182 -4.43 -0.46 5.98
CA GLU A 182 -4.28 0.48 7.08
C GLU A 182 -3.57 1.78 6.65
N GLN A 183 -3.57 2.77 7.53
CA GLN A 183 -2.80 4.01 7.36
C GLN A 183 -1.29 3.75 7.60
N PHE A 184 -0.65 3.08 6.64
CA PHE A 184 0.77 2.71 6.74
C PHE A 184 1.71 3.90 6.59
N HIS A 185 1.26 4.97 5.95
CA HIS A 185 2.07 6.14 5.63
C HIS A 185 1.70 7.35 6.51
N PRO A 186 2.58 8.37 6.58
CA PRO A 186 2.28 9.59 7.34
C PRO A 186 0.93 10.19 6.94
N ILE A 187 0.10 10.44 7.95
CA ILE A 187 -1.25 10.98 7.80
C ILE A 187 -1.15 12.46 7.45
N ASP A 188 -1.75 12.84 6.33
CA ASP A 188 -1.69 14.18 5.75
C ASP A 188 -3.08 14.78 5.46
N GLY A 189 -4.07 14.43 6.29
CA GLY A 189 -5.45 14.92 6.25
C GLY A 189 -6.32 14.22 7.29
N GLU A 190 -7.62 14.55 7.32
CA GLU A 190 -8.60 13.95 8.25
C GLU A 190 -9.48 12.88 7.59
N SER A 191 -9.31 12.63 6.29
CA SER A 191 -10.12 11.67 5.55
C SER A 191 -9.79 10.21 5.89
N PHE A 192 -10.70 9.29 5.58
CA PHE A 192 -10.45 7.84 5.66
C PHE A 192 -9.24 7.41 4.80
N ALA A 193 -8.97 8.12 3.71
CA ALA A 193 -7.85 7.83 2.83
C ALA A 193 -6.52 8.45 3.30
N ALA A 194 -6.53 9.27 4.36
CA ALA A 194 -5.33 9.93 4.86
C ALA A 194 -4.30 8.88 5.34
N GLY A 195 -3.04 9.05 4.94
CA GLY A 195 -2.00 8.07 5.24
C GLY A 195 -2.09 6.75 4.46
N ARG A 196 -2.95 6.67 3.43
CA ARG A 196 -3.05 5.52 2.51
C ARG A 196 -2.61 5.92 1.11
N MET A 197 -1.95 4.99 0.42
CA MET A 197 -1.83 5.00 -1.03
C MET A 197 -3.13 4.47 -1.62
N VAL A 198 -3.58 5.14 -2.68
CA VAL A 198 -4.85 4.84 -3.34
C VAL A 198 -4.60 4.78 -4.85
N LEU A 199 -5.01 3.68 -5.47
CA LEU A 199 -5.15 3.49 -6.90
C LEU A 199 -6.60 3.82 -7.27
N PHE A 200 -6.80 4.69 -8.26
CA PHE A 200 -8.12 5.15 -8.71
C PHE A 200 -8.58 4.48 -10.02
N ALA A 201 -9.84 4.68 -10.40
CA ALA A 201 -10.49 4.00 -11.53
C ALA A 201 -9.90 4.36 -12.90
N ASP A 202 -9.30 5.53 -13.02
CA ASP A 202 -8.48 5.98 -14.16
C ASP A 202 -7.01 5.50 -14.05
N PHE A 203 -6.71 4.63 -13.09
CA PHE A 203 -5.41 4.02 -12.82
C PHE A 203 -4.30 4.94 -12.32
N HIS A 204 -4.60 6.21 -11.99
CA HIS A 204 -3.62 7.04 -11.30
C HIS A 204 -3.49 6.61 -9.83
N ILE A 205 -2.33 6.91 -9.24
CA ILE A 205 -2.00 6.53 -7.86
C ILE A 205 -1.58 7.78 -7.09
N THR A 206 -2.19 8.02 -5.94
CA THR A 206 -1.83 9.15 -5.08
C THR A 206 -2.02 8.82 -3.59
N LYS A 207 -1.51 9.70 -2.73
CA LYS A 207 -1.83 9.70 -1.30
C LYS A 207 -3.22 10.30 -1.10
N GLY A 208 -4.05 9.65 -0.28
CA GLY A 208 -5.42 10.09 -0.01
C GLY A 208 -5.52 11.33 0.88
N LYS A 209 -5.11 12.51 0.40
CA LYS A 209 -5.13 13.75 1.21
C LYS A 209 -6.54 14.29 1.50
N GLU A 210 -7.43 14.27 0.51
CA GLU A 210 -8.74 14.95 0.60
C GLU A 210 -9.88 14.11 0.01
N PHE A 211 -9.80 12.79 0.17
CA PHE A 211 -10.86 11.93 -0.33
C PHE A 211 -12.10 12.00 0.57
N VAL A 212 -13.08 12.81 0.18
CA VAL A 212 -14.42 12.78 0.77
C VAL A 212 -15.26 11.79 -0.03
N PHE A 213 -15.46 10.58 0.49
CA PHE A 213 -16.43 9.64 -0.06
C PHE A 213 -17.84 10.25 0.11
N LYS A 214 -18.31 11.01 -0.88
CA LYS A 214 -19.69 11.51 -0.90
C LYS A 214 -20.58 10.33 -1.27
N MET A 215 -21.17 9.67 -0.27
CA MET A 215 -22.31 8.76 -0.47
C MET A 215 -23.57 9.51 -0.94
N ASP A 216 -23.57 10.84 -0.88
CA ASP A 216 -24.67 11.73 -1.26
C ASP A 216 -24.85 11.75 -2.80
N GLY A 217 -25.34 10.66 -3.37
CA GLY A 217 -25.56 10.55 -4.80
C GLY A 217 -25.82 9.14 -5.34
N LEU A 218 -25.47 8.09 -4.57
CA LEU A 218 -25.86 6.72 -4.90
C LEU A 218 -27.36 6.54 -4.61
N LYS A 219 -28.20 6.90 -5.59
CA LYS A 219 -29.63 6.56 -5.60
C LYS A 219 -29.85 5.12 -6.05
#